data_AF-A0A4Q3CLB7-F1
#
_entry.id   AF-A0A4Q3CLB7-F1
#
_cell.length_a   1.000
_cell.length_b   1.000
_cell.length_c   1.000
_cell.angle_alpha   90.00
_cell.angle_beta   90.00
_cell.angle_gamma   90.00
#
_symmetry.space_group_name_H-M   'P 1'
#
loop_
_entity.id
_entity.type
_entity.pdbx_description
1 polymer ?
#
loop_
_entity_poly.entity_id
_entity_poly.type
_entity_poly.pdbx_seq_one_letter_code
_entity_poly.pdbx_strand_id
1 'polypeptide(L)' 'MRIAINGFGRIGRIFLRSILTKPGIEVIAINDLTDTQTLAHLFKYDSVHGGF' A
#
# COMPACT_ATOMS: atom_id res chain seq x y z
N MET A 1 9.48 -9.83 -9.84
CA MET A 1 8.35 -10.55 -9.22
C MET A 1 7.19 -9.58 -9.09
N ARG A 2 6.01 -9.94 -9.61
CA ARG A 2 4.82 -9.08 -9.62
C ARG A 2 3.86 -9.53 -8.52
N ILE A 3 3.33 -8.59 -7.75
CA ILE A 3 2.51 -8.85 -6.57
C ILE A 3 1.19 -8.07 -6.67
N ALA A 4 0.10 -8.70 -6.24
CA ALA A 4 -1.16 -8.02 -5.97
C ALA A 4 -1.44 -8.03 -4.45
N ILE A 5 -2.01 -6.96 -3.92
CA ILE A 5 -2.41 -6.85 -2.52
C ILE A 5 -3.93 -6.98 -2.45
N ASN A 6 -4.43 -7.93 -1.68
CA ASN A 6 -5.85 -8.04 -1.36
C ASN A 6 -6.06 -7.71 0.13
N GLY A 7 -6.68 -6.57 0.41
CA GLY A 7 -6.74 -5.96 1.72
C GLY A 7 -5.65 -4.90 1.91
N PHE A 8 -5.96 -3.65 1.62
CA PHE A 8 -5.12 -2.46 1.81
C PHE A 8 -5.33 -1.78 3.17
N GLY A 9 -5.51 -2.62 4.19
CA GLY A 9 -5.47 -2.23 5.60
C GLY A 9 -4.05 -1.94 6.10
N ARG A 10 -3.85 -2.01 7.41
CA ARG A 10 -2.58 -1.65 8.06
C ARG A 10 -1.36 -2.37 7.46
N ILE A 11 -1.42 -3.69 7.34
CA ILE A 11 -0.31 -4.49 6.81
C ILE A 11 -0.10 -4.26 5.32
N GLY A 12 -1.17 -4.19 4.51
CA GLY A 12 -1.07 -3.94 3.07
C GLY A 12 -0.38 -2.61 2.75
N ARG A 13 -0.71 -1.55 3.50
CA ARG A 13 -0.06 -0.24 3.35
C ARG A 13 1.41 -0.26 3.76
N ILE A 14 1.73 -0.83 4.92
CA ILE A 14 3.13 -0.94 5.38
C ILE A 14 3.95 -1.79 4.41
N PHE A 15 3.41 -2.90 3.93
CA PHE A 15 4.05 -3.74 2.94
C PHE A 15 4.36 -2.97 1.66
N LEU A 16 3.40 -2.22 1.11
CA LEU A 16 3.63 -1.38 -0.06
C LEU A 16 4.76 -0.37 0.20
N ARG A 17 4.76 0.31 1.36
CA ARG A 17 5.84 1.24 1.74
C ARG A 17 7.21 0.57 1.74
N SER A 18 7.32 -0.64 2.29
CA SER A 18 8.58 -1.37 2.39
C SER A 18 9.10 -1.90 1.05
N ILE A 19 8.22 -2.22 0.10
CA ILE A 19 8.64 -2.80 -1.18
C ILE A 19 8.85 -1.76 -2.28
N LEU A 20 8.37 -0.51 -2.12
CA LEU A 20 8.49 0.53 -3.16
C LEU A 20 9.95 0.84 -3.55
N THR A 21 10.89 0.64 -2.64
CA THR A 21 12.33 0.84 -2.89
C THR A 21 13.08 -0.46 -3.16
N LYS A 22 12.39 -1.61 -3.20
CA LYS A 22 13.03 -2.92 -3.30
C LYS A 22 13.14 -3.34 -4.77
N PRO A 23 14.37 -3.47 -5.32
CA PRO A 23 14.55 -3.85 -6.72
C PRO A 23 14.01 -5.27 -6.97
N GLY A 24 13.42 -5.45 -8.15
CA GLY A 24 12.91 -6.75 -8.59
C GLY A 24 11.54 -7.14 -8.03
N ILE A 25 10.88 -6.26 -7.25
CA ILE A 25 9.51 -6.45 -6.78
C ILE A 25 8.66 -5.29 -7.28
N GLU A 26 7.51 -5.61 -7.85
CA GLU A 26 6.55 -4.63 -8.36
C GLU A 26 5.15 -4.98 -7.86
N VAL A 27 4.47 -4.04 -7.20
CA VAL A 27 3.04 -4.18 -6.87
C VAL A 27 2.22 -3.63 -8.03
N ILE A 28 1.43 -4.51 -8.65
CA ILE A 28 0.71 -4.22 -9.90
C ILE A 28 -0.78 -3.97 -9.70
N ALA A 29 -1.33 -4.38 -8.55
CA ALA A 29 -2.75 -4.23 -8.23
C ALA A 29 -2.98 -4.20 -6.73
N ILE A 30 -4.00 -3.45 -6.31
CA ILE A 30 -4.49 -3.37 -4.95
C ILE A 30 -6.01 -3.51 -4.99
N ASN A 31 -6.56 -4.38 -4.15
CA ASN A 31 -7.99 -4.58 -3.97
C ASN A 31 -8.38 -4.34 -2.51
N ASP A 32 -9.47 -3.62 -2.28
CA ASP A 32 -10.07 -3.40 -0.95
C ASP A 32 -11.57 -3.09 -1.07
N LEU A 33 -12.25 -2.83 0.04
CA LEU A 33 -13.68 -2.57 0.14
C LEU A 33 -14.05 -1.08 0.06
N THR A 34 -13.07 -0.20 -0.22
CA THR A 34 -13.25 1.25 -0.27
C THR A 34 -12.62 1.86 -1.53
N ASP A 35 -12.94 3.11 -1.80
CA ASP A 35 -12.53 3.79 -3.03
C ASP A 35 -11.04 4.17 -3.04
N THR A 36 -10.51 4.40 -4.25
CA THR A 36 -9.10 4.68 -4.47
C THR A 36 -8.63 5.99 -3.83
N GLN A 37 -9.49 7.00 -3.70
CA GLN A 37 -9.11 8.27 -3.06
C GLN A 37 -8.92 8.06 -1.56
N THR A 38 -9.83 7.35 -0.92
CA THR A 38 -9.73 6.97 0.49
C THR A 38 -8.47 6.14 0.72
N LEU A 39 -8.22 5.11 -0.09
CA LEU A 39 -7.01 4.29 0.00
C LEU A 39 -5.72 5.10 -0.18
N ALA A 40 -5.67 6.01 -1.16
CA ALA A 40 -4.53 6.88 -1.39
C ALA A 40 -4.29 7.83 -0.21
N HIS A 41 -5.36 8.38 0.37
CA HIS A 41 -5.28 9.22 1.56
C HIS A 41 -4.70 8.44 2.75
N LEU A 42 -5.23 7.26 3.04
CA LEU A 42 -4.75 6.38 4.11
C LEU A 42 -3.32 5.87 3.88
N PHE A 43 -2.92 5.73 2.60
CA PHE A 43 -1.54 5.42 2.26
C PHE A 43 -0.62 6.60 2.48
N LYS A 44 -1.03 7.82 2.15
CA LYS A 44 -0.22 9.03 2.34
C LYS A 44 -0.07 9.41 3.80
N TYR A 45 -1.14 9.28 4.60
CA TYR A 45 -1.15 9.70 6.01
C TYR A 45 -1.35 8.48 6.93
N ASP A 46 -0.29 8.08 7.63
CA ASP A 46 -0.35 7.05 8.66
C ASP A 46 -0.09 7.65 10.04
N SER A 47 -0.96 7.37 11.01
CA SER A 47 -0.84 7.94 12.36
C SER A 47 0.34 7.41 13.17
N VAL A 48 0.83 6.20 12.87
CA VAL A 48 1.94 5.56 13.60
C VAL A 48 3.25 5.76 12.86
N HIS A 49 3.24 5.59 11.54
CA HIS A 49 4.45 5.62 10.71
C HIS A 49 4.67 6.97 9.99
N GLY A 50 3.73 7.91 10.11
CA GLY A 50 3.82 9.24 9.52
C GLY A 50 3.46 9.30 8.03
N GLY A 51 3.81 10.43 7.43
CA GLY A 51 3.57 10.71 6.01
C GLY A 51 4.38 9.81 5.09
N PHE A 52 3.84 9.53 3.90
CA PHE A 52 4.67 9.13 2.75
C PHE A 52 5.19 10.39 2.04
#